data_AF-A0A1Y3T843-F1
#
_entry.id   AF-A0A1Y3T843-F1
#
_cell.length_a   1.000
_cell.length_b   1.000
_cell.length_c   1.000
_cell.angle_alpha   90.00
_cell.angle_beta   90.00
_cell.angle_gamma   90.00
#
_symmetry.space_group_name_H-M   'P 1'
#
loop_
_entity.id
_entity.type
_entity.pdbx_description
1 polymer ?
#
loop_
_entity_poly.entity_id
_entity_poly.type
_entity_poly.pdbx_seq_one_letter_code
_entity_poly.pdbx_strand_id
1 'polypeptide(L)'
;MENSEILEDFLSAAGAGEEADATVLLVMEGGSVIYYDLRTQDGSISVRRCTLYWDDGSPKAGYYEAFTAEKWCYTESGYFFFDQYRMPGYDGPPGEIGIRVKPLDSDCREYNRKYVMPVGYNRNNVLISDWSESDGFGSLNFYDLYDLMYRMKYGTEAPYPYEYTGAEYEIPASEFDSVLQSYLNISTDTIRSRAVYYPESDTYQYRPRGLEDAEYPYSPYPEVTAYETRPDGTLKLTVQAVQTTNLTDQAVISELVVRPLPDGSFQYVSNRVTGTTEGISGTWFTPRLTEEEWNYRYR
;
A
#
# COMPACT_ATOMS: atom_id res chain seq x y z
N MET A 1 -1.23 -1.59 -18.63
CA MET A 1 -1.48 -2.78 -19.47
C MET A 1 -1.04 -2.45 -20.89
N GLU A 2 -0.55 -3.42 -21.63
CA GLU A 2 -0.37 -3.32 -23.08
C GLU A 2 -1.59 -3.94 -23.76
N ASN A 3 -2.03 -3.39 -24.90
CA ASN A 3 -3.24 -3.82 -25.63
C ASN A 3 -4.51 -3.84 -24.74
N SER A 4 -4.75 -2.76 -23.99
CA SER A 4 -5.87 -2.69 -23.05
C SER A 4 -7.23 -2.79 -23.74
N GLU A 5 -7.33 -2.37 -24.99
CA GLU A 5 -8.55 -2.38 -25.80
C GLU A 5 -9.17 -3.77 -25.90
N ILE A 6 -8.37 -4.85 -25.91
CA ILE A 6 -8.87 -6.22 -25.97
C ILE A 6 -9.71 -6.54 -24.72
N LEU A 7 -9.22 -6.15 -23.54
CA LEU A 7 -9.92 -6.40 -22.29
C LEU A 7 -11.07 -5.40 -22.09
N GLU A 8 -10.95 -4.17 -22.58
CA GLU A 8 -12.04 -3.18 -22.56
C GLU A 8 -13.23 -3.62 -23.44
N ASP A 9 -12.97 -4.14 -24.63
CA ASP A 9 -13.99 -4.70 -25.53
C ASP A 9 -14.67 -5.92 -24.88
N PHE A 10 -13.88 -6.81 -24.25
CA PHE A 10 -14.41 -7.95 -23.49
C PHE A 10 -15.34 -7.50 -22.35
N LEU A 11 -14.92 -6.51 -21.55
CA LEU A 11 -15.73 -6.02 -20.43
C LEU A 11 -16.99 -5.28 -20.91
N SER A 12 -16.91 -4.62 -22.06
CA SER A 12 -18.07 -3.98 -22.71
C SER A 12 -19.08 -5.03 -23.18
N ALA A 13 -18.61 -6.11 -23.82
CA ALA A 13 -19.44 -7.26 -24.21
C ALA A 13 -20.08 -7.94 -22.99
N ALA A 14 -19.31 -8.16 -21.92
CA ALA A 14 -19.83 -8.71 -20.67
C ALA A 14 -20.93 -7.83 -20.08
N GLY A 15 -20.76 -6.50 -20.07
CA GLY A 15 -21.79 -5.56 -19.62
C GLY A 15 -23.05 -5.56 -20.50
N ALA A 16 -22.92 -5.84 -21.80
CA ALA A 16 -24.03 -5.94 -22.75
C ALA A 16 -24.71 -7.33 -22.76
N GLY A 17 -24.15 -8.32 -22.05
CA GLY A 17 -24.63 -9.70 -22.07
C GLY A 17 -24.21 -10.49 -23.32
N GLU A 18 -23.25 -9.99 -24.08
CA GLU A 18 -22.77 -10.60 -25.32
C GLU A 18 -21.70 -11.65 -25.06
N GLU A 19 -21.41 -12.49 -26.06
CA GLU A 19 -20.32 -13.46 -25.99
C GLU A 19 -18.99 -12.82 -26.39
N ALA A 20 -17.97 -12.99 -25.54
CA ALA A 20 -16.60 -12.59 -25.84
C ALA A 20 -15.59 -13.42 -25.04
N ASP A 21 -14.34 -13.39 -25.46
CA ASP A 21 -13.21 -13.96 -24.74
C ASP A 21 -12.02 -13.00 -24.71
N ALA A 22 -11.23 -13.11 -23.65
CA ALA A 22 -10.00 -12.34 -23.48
C ALA A 22 -8.96 -13.15 -22.72
N THR A 23 -7.68 -12.87 -23.02
CA THR A 23 -6.55 -13.43 -22.29
C THR A 23 -5.78 -12.32 -21.60
N VAL A 24 -5.47 -12.51 -20.31
CA VAL A 24 -4.62 -11.59 -19.55
C VAL A 24 -3.38 -12.32 -19.03
N LEU A 25 -2.22 -11.72 -19.23
CA LEU A 25 -0.95 -12.16 -18.66
C LEU A 25 -0.48 -11.13 -17.62
N LEU A 26 -0.47 -11.51 -16.34
CA LEU A 26 0.12 -10.69 -15.28
C LEU A 26 1.55 -11.16 -15.04
N VAL A 27 2.52 -10.31 -15.31
CA VAL A 27 3.93 -10.57 -15.02
C VAL A 27 4.21 -10.14 -13.59
N MET A 28 4.57 -11.12 -12.75
CA MET A 28 4.85 -10.91 -11.34
C MET A 28 6.32 -10.53 -11.14
N GLU A 29 6.61 -9.96 -9.96
CA GLU A 29 7.99 -9.82 -9.50
C GLU A 29 8.69 -11.20 -9.48
N GLY A 30 9.94 -11.24 -9.94
CA GLY A 30 10.66 -12.50 -10.15
C GLY A 30 10.36 -13.23 -11.47
N GLY A 31 9.50 -12.67 -12.33
CA GLY A 31 9.31 -13.12 -13.71
C GLY A 31 8.30 -14.25 -13.91
N SER A 32 7.66 -14.75 -12.85
CA SER A 32 6.51 -15.66 -12.99
C SER A 32 5.32 -14.95 -13.64
N VAL A 33 4.42 -15.71 -14.25
CA VAL A 33 3.26 -15.18 -14.97
C VAL A 33 1.98 -15.81 -14.44
N ILE A 34 0.97 -14.99 -14.17
CA ILE A 34 -0.41 -15.45 -13.96
C ILE A 34 -1.16 -15.28 -15.27
N TYR A 35 -1.63 -16.38 -15.81
CA TYR A 35 -2.45 -16.46 -17.02
C TYR A 35 -3.93 -16.52 -16.62
N TYR A 36 -4.75 -15.68 -17.25
CA TYR A 36 -6.20 -15.71 -17.17
C TYR A 36 -6.80 -15.92 -18.57
N ASP A 37 -7.58 -16.99 -18.77
CA ASP A 37 -8.51 -17.19 -19.88
C ASP A 37 -9.91 -16.77 -19.39
N LEU A 38 -10.42 -15.67 -19.92
CA LEU A 38 -11.69 -15.07 -19.55
C LEU A 38 -12.70 -15.30 -20.66
N ARG A 39 -13.93 -15.69 -20.29
CA ARG A 39 -15.04 -15.84 -21.23
C ARG A 39 -16.29 -15.24 -20.63
N THR A 40 -17.09 -14.56 -21.44
CA THR A 40 -18.38 -14.04 -21.01
C THR A 40 -19.51 -14.54 -21.89
N GLN A 41 -20.66 -14.76 -21.26
CA GLN A 41 -21.92 -15.13 -21.88
C GLN A 41 -23.04 -14.70 -20.93
N ASP A 42 -24.08 -14.04 -21.45
CA ASP A 42 -25.22 -13.52 -20.67
C ASP A 42 -24.77 -12.65 -19.46
N GLY A 43 -23.62 -11.99 -19.58
CA GLY A 43 -23.02 -11.12 -18.56
C GLY A 43 -22.34 -11.83 -17.40
N SER A 44 -22.33 -13.17 -17.39
CA SER A 44 -21.50 -13.97 -16.50
C SER A 44 -20.06 -14.02 -17.02
N ILE A 45 -19.07 -14.06 -16.12
CA ILE A 45 -17.64 -14.22 -16.48
C ILE A 45 -17.12 -15.54 -15.94
N SER A 46 -16.70 -16.43 -16.84
CA SER A 46 -15.95 -17.64 -16.52
C SER A 46 -14.44 -17.36 -16.62
N VAL A 47 -13.70 -17.83 -15.62
CA VAL A 47 -12.27 -17.60 -15.45
C VAL A 47 -11.56 -18.95 -15.40
N ARG A 48 -10.49 -19.10 -16.19
CA ARG A 48 -9.47 -20.12 -15.94
C ARG A 48 -8.17 -19.44 -15.61
N ARG A 49 -7.61 -19.73 -14.44
CA ARG A 49 -6.34 -19.18 -13.97
C ARG A 49 -5.28 -20.26 -13.99
N CYS A 50 -4.11 -19.94 -14.52
CA CYS A 50 -2.92 -20.79 -14.43
C CYS A 50 -1.70 -19.95 -14.04
N THR A 51 -0.83 -20.48 -13.18
CA THR A 51 0.49 -19.85 -12.96
C THR A 51 1.54 -20.53 -13.82
N LEU A 52 2.44 -19.74 -14.40
CA LEU A 52 3.64 -20.20 -15.10
C LEU A 52 4.86 -19.66 -14.36
N TYR A 53 5.83 -20.53 -14.11
CA TYR A 53 7.11 -20.18 -13.51
C TYR A 53 8.25 -20.86 -14.26
N TRP A 54 9.48 -20.44 -13.97
CA TRP A 54 10.67 -20.98 -14.62
C TRP A 54 11.47 -21.82 -13.63
N ASP A 55 11.80 -23.04 -14.03
CA ASP A 55 12.67 -23.97 -13.31
C ASP A 55 13.83 -24.33 -14.24
N ASP A 56 15.05 -23.96 -13.85
CA ASP A 56 16.26 -24.08 -14.68
C ASP A 56 16.08 -23.57 -16.12
N GLY A 57 15.49 -22.37 -16.25
CA GLY A 57 15.20 -21.72 -17.54
C GLY A 57 14.05 -22.33 -18.36
N SER A 58 13.44 -23.42 -17.88
CA SER A 58 12.31 -24.08 -18.55
C SER A 58 10.97 -23.64 -17.96
N PRO A 59 9.96 -23.30 -18.77
CA PRO A 59 8.65 -22.95 -18.26
C PRO A 59 7.95 -24.19 -17.67
N LYS A 60 7.34 -24.03 -16.50
CA LYS A 60 6.54 -25.01 -15.80
C LYS A 60 5.17 -24.41 -15.51
N ALA A 61 4.12 -25.19 -15.78
CA ALA A 61 2.78 -24.88 -15.29
C ALA A 61 2.73 -25.18 -13.78
N GLY A 62 2.22 -24.24 -13.03
CA GLY A 62 1.98 -24.34 -11.60
C GLY A 62 0.50 -24.60 -11.32
N TYR A 63 -0.06 -23.77 -10.45
CA TYR A 63 -1.43 -23.86 -10.01
C TYR A 63 -2.38 -23.65 -11.19
N TYR A 64 -3.46 -24.43 -11.25
CA TYR A 64 -4.55 -24.27 -12.21
C TYR A 64 -5.88 -24.31 -11.47
N GLU A 65 -6.78 -23.43 -11.87
CA GLU A 65 -8.17 -23.45 -11.41
C GLU A 65 -9.12 -22.92 -12.50
N ALA A 66 -10.39 -23.27 -12.38
CA ALA A 66 -11.46 -22.71 -13.19
C ALA A 66 -12.66 -22.41 -12.28
N PHE A 67 -13.25 -21.24 -12.44
CA PHE A 67 -14.41 -20.80 -11.66
C PHE A 67 -15.23 -19.77 -12.46
N THR A 68 -16.46 -19.55 -12.02
CA THR A 68 -17.28 -18.42 -12.49
C THR A 68 -17.16 -17.31 -11.45
N ALA A 69 -16.92 -16.09 -11.90
CA ALA A 69 -16.87 -14.94 -11.01
C ALA A 69 -18.23 -14.77 -10.31
N GLU A 70 -18.24 -14.70 -8.98
CA GLU A 70 -19.46 -14.47 -8.21
C GLU A 70 -19.97 -13.04 -8.43
N LYS A 71 -19.03 -12.10 -8.46
CA LYS A 71 -19.26 -10.69 -8.73
C LYS A 71 -18.12 -10.17 -9.61
N TRP A 72 -18.43 -9.16 -10.40
CA TRP A 72 -17.43 -8.40 -11.12
C TRP A 72 -17.88 -6.95 -11.32
N CYS A 73 -16.92 -6.04 -11.49
CA CYS A 73 -17.17 -4.67 -11.90
C CYS A 73 -15.99 -4.11 -12.70
N TYR A 74 -16.29 -3.13 -13.56
CA TYR A 74 -15.29 -2.33 -14.26
C TYR A 74 -15.45 -0.87 -13.86
N THR A 75 -14.45 -0.29 -13.20
CA THR A 75 -14.50 1.08 -12.69
C THR A 75 -14.21 2.09 -13.79
N GLU A 76 -14.68 3.33 -13.62
CA GLU A 76 -14.37 4.43 -14.56
C GLU A 76 -12.86 4.70 -14.65
N SER A 77 -12.13 4.53 -13.53
CA SER A 77 -10.68 4.68 -13.44
C SER A 77 -9.90 3.56 -14.16
N GLY A 78 -10.61 2.51 -14.62
CA GLY A 78 -10.06 1.45 -15.45
C GLY A 78 -9.60 0.23 -14.67
N TYR A 79 -10.22 -0.08 -13.52
CA TYR A 79 -10.01 -1.32 -12.80
C TYR A 79 -11.08 -2.35 -13.10
N PHE A 80 -10.66 -3.55 -13.48
CA PHE A 80 -11.50 -4.73 -13.53
C PHE A 80 -11.33 -5.51 -12.23
N PHE A 81 -12.39 -5.57 -11.44
CA PHE A 81 -12.46 -6.40 -10.24
C PHE A 81 -13.38 -7.59 -10.47
N PHE A 82 -13.01 -8.74 -9.92
CA PHE A 82 -13.86 -9.92 -9.89
C PHE A 82 -13.54 -10.81 -8.68
N ASP A 83 -14.52 -11.60 -8.28
CA ASP A 83 -14.49 -12.38 -7.05
C ASP A 83 -14.67 -13.88 -7.35
N GLN A 84 -13.76 -14.70 -6.80
CA GLN A 84 -13.93 -16.15 -6.69
C GLN A 84 -14.69 -16.50 -5.40
N TYR A 85 -15.89 -17.06 -5.53
CA TYR A 85 -16.68 -17.54 -4.39
C TYR A 85 -15.83 -18.35 -3.39
N ARG A 86 -15.84 -17.88 -2.14
CA ARG A 86 -15.30 -18.59 -0.98
C ARG A 86 -16.44 -18.95 -0.05
N MET A 87 -16.47 -20.21 0.40
CA MET A 87 -17.45 -20.64 1.39
C MET A 87 -17.27 -19.87 2.72
N PRO A 88 -18.34 -19.60 3.47
CA PRO A 88 -18.24 -18.99 4.79
C PRO A 88 -17.26 -19.77 5.70
N GLY A 89 -16.36 -19.05 6.37
CA GLY A 89 -15.34 -19.64 7.24
C GLY A 89 -14.10 -20.18 6.50
N TYR A 90 -13.96 -19.91 5.20
CA TYR A 90 -12.71 -20.17 4.48
C TYR A 90 -11.57 -19.31 5.04
N ASP A 91 -10.52 -19.97 5.53
CA ASP A 91 -9.35 -19.36 6.19
C ASP A 91 -8.14 -19.25 5.26
N GLY A 92 -8.40 -19.14 3.94
CA GLY A 92 -7.36 -18.97 2.93
C GLY A 92 -7.28 -17.53 2.41
N PRO A 93 -6.49 -17.28 1.35
CA PRO A 93 -6.40 -15.96 0.74
C PRO A 93 -7.76 -15.51 0.17
N PRO A 94 -8.01 -14.18 0.15
CA PRO A 94 -9.20 -13.58 -0.43
C PRO A 94 -9.45 -14.07 -1.88
N GLY A 95 -10.72 -14.14 -2.26
CA GLY A 95 -11.14 -14.54 -3.61
C GLY A 95 -11.11 -13.39 -4.62
N GLU A 96 -10.99 -12.17 -4.11
CA GLU A 96 -11.08 -10.92 -4.84
C GLU A 96 -9.79 -10.60 -5.59
N ILE A 97 -9.94 -10.29 -6.87
CA ILE A 97 -8.86 -10.01 -7.80
C ILE A 97 -9.13 -8.65 -8.43
N GLY A 98 -8.08 -7.83 -8.55
CA GLY A 98 -8.13 -6.53 -9.24
C GLY A 98 -7.07 -6.45 -10.33
N ILE A 99 -7.48 -6.07 -11.54
CA ILE A 99 -6.60 -5.89 -12.70
C ILE A 99 -6.76 -4.46 -13.22
N ARG A 100 -5.66 -3.71 -13.23
CA ARG A 100 -5.60 -2.40 -13.90
C ARG A 100 -5.63 -2.60 -15.42
N VAL A 101 -6.77 -2.26 -16.03
CA VAL A 101 -6.98 -2.33 -17.49
C VAL A 101 -6.43 -1.08 -18.16
N LYS A 102 -6.90 0.10 -17.76
CA LYS A 102 -6.40 1.37 -18.34
C LYS A 102 -4.98 1.64 -17.83
N PRO A 103 -3.98 1.77 -18.71
CA PRO A 103 -2.63 2.07 -18.28
C PRO A 103 -2.55 3.45 -17.63
N LEU A 104 -1.76 3.55 -16.57
CA LEU A 104 -1.33 4.83 -16.02
C LEU A 104 -0.24 5.48 -16.86
N ASP A 105 -0.19 6.81 -16.78
CA ASP A 105 0.93 7.62 -17.23
C ASP A 105 2.29 7.07 -16.72
N SER A 106 3.33 7.15 -17.55
CA SER A 106 4.66 6.62 -17.21
C SER A 106 5.27 7.28 -15.99
N ASP A 107 5.11 8.60 -15.86
CA ASP A 107 5.70 9.36 -14.77
C ASP A 107 4.93 9.08 -13.49
N CYS A 108 3.60 8.97 -13.55
CA CYS A 108 2.79 8.49 -12.43
C CYS A 108 3.29 7.14 -11.90
N ARG A 109 3.56 6.17 -12.79
CA ARG A 109 4.09 4.86 -12.40
C ARG A 109 5.48 4.96 -11.77
N GLU A 110 6.35 5.82 -12.29
CA GLU A 110 7.67 6.06 -11.73
C GLU A 110 7.62 6.73 -10.36
N TYR A 111 6.82 7.79 -10.21
CA TYR A 111 6.60 8.46 -8.95
C TYR A 111 5.94 7.56 -7.91
N ASN A 112 5.03 6.67 -8.32
CA ASN A 112 4.47 5.67 -7.42
C ASN A 112 5.58 4.77 -6.84
N ARG A 113 6.42 4.18 -7.72
CA ARG A 113 7.54 3.33 -7.29
C ARG A 113 8.53 4.07 -6.40
N LYS A 114 8.85 5.31 -6.73
CA LYS A 114 9.90 6.08 -6.05
C LYS A 114 9.44 6.68 -4.72
N TYR A 115 8.24 7.24 -4.67
CA TYR A 115 7.80 8.11 -3.58
C TYR A 115 6.65 7.56 -2.75
N VAL A 116 5.84 6.64 -3.27
CA VAL A 116 4.58 6.24 -2.61
C VAL A 116 4.59 4.78 -2.17
N MET A 117 5.08 3.86 -3.01
CA MET A 117 5.24 2.44 -2.65
C MET A 117 6.12 2.21 -1.40
N PRO A 118 7.21 2.97 -1.15
CA PRO A 118 8.02 2.77 0.05
C PRO A 118 7.26 3.00 1.35
N VAL A 119 6.29 3.92 1.34
CA VAL A 119 5.43 4.20 2.51
C VAL A 119 4.17 3.33 2.52
N GLY A 120 3.47 3.22 1.40
CA GLY A 120 2.25 2.42 1.27
C GLY A 120 1.20 2.71 2.35
N TYR A 121 0.34 1.72 2.60
CA TYR A 121 -0.75 1.82 3.58
C TYR A 121 -0.57 0.89 4.80
N ASN A 122 0.58 0.19 4.88
CA ASN A 122 0.86 -0.73 5.97
C ASN A 122 1.51 0.00 7.16
N ARG A 123 0.93 -0.16 8.35
CA ARG A 123 1.49 0.16 9.67
C ARG A 123 1.84 1.63 9.87
N ASN A 124 1.25 2.52 9.08
CA ASN A 124 1.49 3.95 9.17
C ASN A 124 0.28 4.73 8.69
N ASN A 125 0.22 6.01 9.03
CA ASN A 125 -0.88 6.89 8.69
C ASN A 125 -0.54 7.99 7.67
N VAL A 126 0.55 7.84 6.89
CA VAL A 126 1.04 8.91 5.99
C VAL A 126 0.03 9.27 4.90
N LEU A 127 -0.60 8.26 4.29
CA LEU A 127 -1.53 8.44 3.16
C LEU A 127 -3.00 8.48 3.58
N ILE A 128 -3.30 8.42 4.88
CA ILE A 128 -4.67 8.35 5.43
C ILE A 128 -4.94 9.44 6.46
N SER A 129 -4.06 10.45 6.56
CA SER A 129 -4.22 11.56 7.51
C SER A 129 -3.71 12.86 6.91
N ASP A 130 -4.23 13.97 7.44
CA ASP A 130 -3.78 15.32 7.10
C ASP A 130 -2.59 15.71 8.00
N TRP A 131 -1.48 16.09 7.39
CA TRP A 131 -0.27 16.53 8.09
C TRP A 131 0.60 17.40 7.19
N SER A 132 1.47 18.22 7.78
CA SER A 132 2.40 19.07 7.03
C SER A 132 3.72 19.31 7.75
N GLU A 133 4.77 19.60 7.01
CA GLU A 133 6.04 20.07 7.59
C GLU A 133 5.83 21.31 8.47
N SER A 134 4.92 22.21 8.07
CA SER A 134 4.63 23.45 8.80
C SER A 134 3.92 23.26 10.14
N ASP A 135 3.20 22.17 10.35
CA ASP A 135 2.57 21.83 11.63
C ASP A 135 3.44 20.88 12.48
N GLY A 136 4.68 20.64 12.07
CA GLY A 136 5.57 19.70 12.73
C GLY A 136 5.14 18.25 12.54
N PHE A 137 4.51 17.93 11.41
CA PHE A 137 4.04 16.61 10.99
C PHE A 137 2.85 16.07 11.82
N GLY A 138 2.09 16.97 12.43
CA GLY A 138 0.74 16.80 12.98
C GLY A 138 0.39 15.42 13.51
N SER A 139 -0.40 14.67 12.73
CA SER A 139 -0.97 13.39 13.12
C SER A 139 -0.02 12.19 13.00
N LEU A 140 1.17 12.34 12.42
CA LEU A 140 2.04 11.20 12.13
C LEU A 140 2.59 10.56 13.40
N ASN A 141 2.64 9.24 13.44
CA ASN A 141 3.30 8.48 14.50
C ASN A 141 4.78 8.27 14.16
N PHE A 142 5.69 8.91 14.89
CA PHE A 142 7.12 8.85 14.59
C PHE A 142 7.76 7.47 14.78
N TYR A 143 7.16 6.58 15.57
CA TYR A 143 7.62 5.20 15.70
C TYR A 143 7.22 4.34 14.51
N ASP A 144 6.03 4.57 13.93
CA ASP A 144 5.64 3.97 12.65
C ASP A 144 6.55 4.44 11.52
N LEU A 145 6.85 5.74 11.48
CA LEU A 145 7.77 6.29 10.50
C LEU A 145 9.19 5.78 10.69
N TYR A 146 9.64 5.58 11.94
CA TYR A 146 10.96 5.06 12.22
C TYR A 146 11.15 3.68 11.58
N ASP A 147 10.25 2.73 11.83
CA ASP A 147 10.33 1.38 11.24
C ASP A 147 10.35 1.44 9.72
N LEU A 148 9.46 2.25 9.16
CA LEU A 148 9.32 2.41 7.72
C LEU A 148 10.56 3.04 7.06
N MET A 149 11.04 4.14 7.61
CA MET A 149 12.17 4.90 7.10
C MET A 149 13.50 4.20 7.37
N TYR A 150 13.61 3.41 8.45
CA TYR A 150 14.76 2.56 8.71
C TYR A 150 14.94 1.56 7.55
N ARG A 151 13.84 0.90 7.15
CA ARG A 151 13.85 -0.01 5.98
C ARG A 151 14.17 0.73 4.68
N MET A 152 13.62 1.92 4.47
CA MET A 152 13.94 2.73 3.29
C MET A 152 15.43 3.11 3.23
N LYS A 153 16.03 3.43 4.39
CA LYS A 153 17.41 3.92 4.51
C LYS A 153 18.44 2.80 4.40
N TYR A 154 18.19 1.68 5.09
CA TYR A 154 19.17 0.60 5.25
C TYR A 154 18.85 -0.66 4.46
N GLY A 155 17.63 -0.77 3.91
CA GLY A 155 17.19 -1.97 3.17
C GLY A 155 16.89 -3.18 4.06
N THR A 156 16.85 -3.01 5.38
CA THR A 156 16.55 -4.07 6.36
C THR A 156 15.56 -3.58 7.40
N GLU A 157 14.91 -4.50 8.10
CA GLU A 157 14.09 -4.15 9.27
C GLU A 157 14.96 -3.59 10.42
N ALA A 158 14.35 -2.78 11.29
CA ALA A 158 15.01 -2.25 12.48
C ALA A 158 15.38 -3.40 13.46
N PRO A 159 16.53 -3.33 14.16
CA PRO A 159 17.04 -4.41 15.00
C PRO A 159 16.37 -4.51 16.37
N TYR A 160 15.06 -4.22 16.45
CA TYR A 160 14.26 -4.17 17.68
C TYR A 160 13.04 -5.08 17.54
N PRO A 161 13.22 -6.41 17.67
CA PRO A 161 12.17 -7.37 17.37
C PRO A 161 11.06 -7.35 18.43
N TYR A 162 9.84 -7.71 18.04
CA TYR A 162 8.78 -7.98 19.00
C TYR A 162 9.07 -9.30 19.76
N GLU A 163 9.08 -9.26 21.10
CA GLU A 163 9.39 -10.43 21.95
C GLU A 163 8.15 -11.07 22.61
N TYR A 164 6.93 -10.88 22.11
CA TYR A 164 5.67 -11.44 22.65
C TYR A 164 5.32 -11.06 24.10
N THR A 165 6.22 -10.41 24.85
CA THR A 165 6.11 -10.11 26.28
C THR A 165 6.02 -8.61 26.58
N GLY A 166 5.73 -7.77 25.58
CA GLY A 166 5.76 -6.31 25.74
C GLY A 166 7.18 -5.77 25.92
N ALA A 167 8.10 -6.15 25.02
CA ALA A 167 9.46 -5.64 25.03
C ALA A 167 9.50 -4.12 24.80
N GLU A 168 10.38 -3.46 25.54
CA GLU A 168 10.66 -2.04 25.44
C GLU A 168 12.17 -1.86 25.24
N TYR A 169 12.54 -1.05 24.26
CA TYR A 169 13.92 -0.77 23.87
C TYR A 169 14.20 0.73 24.01
N GLU A 170 15.49 1.06 24.05
CA GLU A 170 15.97 2.43 23.95
C GLU A 170 16.76 2.59 22.66
N ILE A 171 16.27 3.41 21.74
CA ILE A 171 16.95 3.73 20.48
C ILE A 171 17.86 4.94 20.72
N PRO A 172 19.15 4.90 20.37
CA PRO A 172 20.02 6.07 20.43
C PRO A 172 19.40 7.27 19.71
N ALA A 173 19.37 8.44 20.35
CA ALA A 173 18.70 9.60 19.79
C ALA A 173 19.27 10.01 18.43
N SER A 174 20.60 9.92 18.28
CA SER A 174 21.28 10.15 17.02
C SER A 174 20.85 9.20 15.89
N GLU A 175 20.50 7.95 16.19
CA GLU A 175 19.99 6.98 15.23
C GLU A 175 18.55 7.30 14.83
N PHE A 176 17.68 7.47 15.84
CA PHE A 176 16.27 7.77 15.64
C PHE A 176 16.07 9.04 14.82
N ASP A 177 16.74 10.13 15.21
CA ASP A 177 16.69 11.40 14.51
C ASP A 177 17.22 11.28 13.09
N SER A 178 18.37 10.62 12.91
CA SER A 178 18.98 10.47 11.58
C SER A 178 18.08 9.68 10.62
N VAL A 179 17.33 8.68 11.11
CA VAL A 179 16.38 7.93 10.28
C VAL A 179 15.22 8.81 9.83
N LEU A 180 14.60 9.56 10.74
CA LEU A 180 13.48 10.44 10.40
C LEU A 180 13.93 11.61 9.51
N GLN A 181 15.06 12.24 9.83
CA GLN A 181 15.61 13.38 9.09
C GLN A 181 16.06 13.03 7.67
N SER A 182 16.29 11.75 7.37
CA SER A 182 16.59 11.30 6.01
C SER A 182 15.43 11.50 5.04
N TYR A 183 14.18 11.56 5.53
CA TYR A 183 12.99 11.68 4.67
C TYR A 183 12.03 12.79 5.11
N LEU A 184 12.26 13.41 6.25
CA LEU A 184 11.48 14.54 6.76
C LEU A 184 12.41 15.73 7.00
N ASN A 185 12.01 16.93 6.59
CA ASN A 185 12.68 18.14 7.02
C ASN A 185 12.22 18.51 8.44
N ILE A 186 12.72 17.78 9.43
CA ILE A 186 12.28 17.86 10.82
C ILE A 186 13.45 18.18 11.76
N SER A 187 13.22 19.03 12.76
CA SER A 187 14.23 19.33 13.79
C SER A 187 14.23 18.27 14.89
N THR A 188 15.39 18.02 15.49
CA THR A 188 15.51 17.20 16.71
C THR A 188 14.58 17.68 17.83
N ASP A 189 14.40 19.00 18.00
CA ASP A 189 13.49 19.53 19.02
C ASP A 189 12.04 19.14 18.75
N THR A 190 11.62 19.13 17.48
CA THR A 190 10.29 18.64 17.07
C THR A 190 10.15 17.14 17.34
N ILE A 191 11.18 16.34 17.06
CA ILE A 191 11.16 14.89 17.37
C ILE A 191 11.05 14.67 18.88
N ARG A 192 11.91 15.31 19.69
CA ARG A 192 11.93 15.20 21.17
C ARG A 192 10.62 15.62 21.82
N SER A 193 9.94 16.62 21.28
CA SER A 193 8.66 17.09 21.82
C SER A 193 7.47 16.16 21.53
N ARG A 194 7.61 15.22 20.60
CA ARG A 194 6.53 14.34 20.14
C ARG A 194 6.80 12.85 20.37
N ALA A 195 8.01 12.49 20.78
CA ALA A 195 8.42 11.14 21.14
C ALA A 195 8.82 11.08 22.62
N VAL A 196 8.85 9.88 23.20
CA VAL A 196 9.27 9.68 24.59
C VAL A 196 10.81 9.65 24.64
N TYR A 197 11.40 10.79 25.01
CA TYR A 197 12.86 10.99 25.07
C TYR A 197 13.40 10.88 26.50
N TYR A 198 14.52 10.18 26.67
CA TYR A 198 15.24 10.00 27.93
C TYR A 198 16.57 10.79 27.92
N PRO A 199 16.65 11.95 28.61
CA PRO A 199 17.85 12.79 28.58
C PRO A 199 19.09 12.17 29.22
N GLU A 200 18.91 11.24 30.17
CA GLU A 200 20.03 10.63 30.91
C GLU A 200 20.84 9.65 30.06
N SER A 201 20.15 8.91 29.18
CA SER A 201 20.76 7.94 28.26
C SER A 201 20.90 8.47 26.82
N ASP A 202 20.32 9.63 26.50
CA ASP A 202 20.23 10.20 25.15
C ASP A 202 19.58 9.22 24.15
N THR A 203 18.41 8.71 24.54
CA THR A 203 17.64 7.71 23.79
C THR A 203 16.16 8.05 23.69
N TYR A 204 15.46 7.35 22.80
CA TYR A 204 14.00 7.32 22.73
C TYR A 204 13.49 5.95 23.17
N GLN A 205 12.42 5.94 23.97
CA GLN A 205 11.66 4.72 24.24
C GLN A 205 11.11 4.20 22.91
N TYR A 206 11.28 2.91 22.64
CA TYR A 206 10.71 2.24 21.49
C TYR A 206 10.03 0.95 21.89
N ARG A 207 8.86 0.72 21.32
CA ARG A 207 8.08 -0.50 21.49
C ARG A 207 7.70 -1.00 20.11
N PRO A 208 8.14 -2.19 19.68
CA PRO A 208 7.74 -2.74 18.39
C PRO A 208 6.23 -3.02 18.38
N ARG A 209 5.61 -2.91 17.19
CA ARG A 209 4.22 -3.37 17.00
C ARG A 209 4.11 -4.86 17.35
N GLY A 210 3.05 -5.23 18.05
CA GLY A 210 2.77 -6.56 18.56
C GLY A 210 1.43 -7.11 18.10
N LEU A 211 0.89 -8.08 18.86
CA LEU A 211 -0.39 -8.72 18.54
C LEU A 211 -1.59 -7.76 18.66
N GLU A 212 -1.49 -6.77 19.53
CA GLU A 212 -2.60 -5.91 19.92
C GLU A 212 -2.79 -4.69 19.01
N ASP A 213 -1.74 -4.29 18.30
CA ASP A 213 -1.74 -3.25 17.27
C ASP A 213 -1.29 -3.83 15.91
N ALA A 214 -1.57 -5.13 15.72
CA ALA A 214 -1.43 -5.81 14.45
C ALA A 214 -2.46 -5.31 13.43
N GLU A 215 -2.13 -5.47 12.16
CA GLU A 215 -2.97 -5.06 11.04
C GLU A 215 -3.44 -6.26 10.24
N TYR A 216 -4.56 -6.06 9.54
CA TYR A 216 -5.08 -7.04 8.61
C TYR A 216 -4.14 -7.18 7.40
N PRO A 217 -3.77 -8.41 6.97
CA PRO A 217 -2.71 -8.64 6.00
C PRO A 217 -3.05 -8.24 4.55
N TYR A 218 -4.22 -7.66 4.31
CA TYR A 218 -4.70 -7.21 2.99
C TYR A 218 -5.01 -5.72 3.01
N SER A 219 -3.98 -4.92 3.31
CA SER A 219 -4.03 -3.48 3.14
C SER A 219 -4.06 -3.11 1.65
N PRO A 220 -4.61 -1.94 1.31
CA PRO A 220 -4.63 -1.48 -0.06
C PRO A 220 -3.21 -1.19 -0.55
N TYR A 221 -3.01 -1.29 -1.86
CA TYR A 221 -1.79 -0.80 -2.49
C TYR A 221 -2.02 0.60 -3.09
N PRO A 222 -0.99 1.46 -3.06
CA PRO A 222 -1.10 2.80 -3.62
C PRO A 222 -0.86 2.82 -5.13
N GLU A 223 -1.56 3.74 -5.78
CA GLU A 223 -1.24 4.18 -7.13
C GLU A 223 -1.29 5.69 -7.24
N VAL A 224 -0.25 6.28 -7.84
CA VAL A 224 -0.29 7.67 -8.29
C VAL A 224 -1.10 7.73 -9.59
N THR A 225 -2.17 8.50 -9.60
CA THR A 225 -3.06 8.64 -10.77
C THR A 225 -2.91 9.98 -11.49
N ALA A 226 -2.38 10.99 -10.80
CA ALA A 226 -2.04 12.28 -11.37
C ALA A 226 -0.88 12.93 -10.61
N TYR A 227 -0.20 13.88 -11.25
CA TYR A 227 0.84 14.67 -10.61
C TYR A 227 0.85 16.13 -11.11
N GLU A 228 1.41 17.01 -10.29
CA GLU A 228 1.65 18.42 -10.60
C GLU A 228 3.03 18.81 -10.08
N THR A 229 3.88 19.39 -10.95
CA THR A 229 5.13 20.03 -10.52
C THR A 229 4.85 21.47 -10.12
N ARG A 230 5.10 21.81 -8.87
CA ARG A 230 4.85 23.14 -8.31
C ARG A 230 6.02 24.10 -8.62
N PRO A 231 5.79 25.43 -8.58
CA PRO A 231 6.84 26.43 -8.85
C PRO A 231 8.07 26.35 -7.93
N ASP A 232 7.92 25.80 -6.72
CA ASP A 232 9.00 25.59 -5.75
C ASP A 232 9.79 24.30 -5.97
N GLY A 233 9.48 23.54 -7.03
CA GLY A 233 10.12 22.27 -7.37
C GLY A 233 9.57 21.06 -6.63
N THR A 234 8.58 21.23 -5.74
CA THR A 234 7.89 20.09 -5.11
C THR A 234 6.92 19.42 -6.08
N LEU A 235 6.68 18.13 -5.90
CA LEU A 235 5.71 17.35 -6.64
C LEU A 235 4.49 17.12 -5.77
N LYS A 236 3.30 17.50 -6.27
CA LYS A 236 2.03 17.07 -5.71
C LYS A 236 1.56 15.83 -6.46
N LEU A 237 1.32 14.74 -5.75
CA LEU A 237 0.90 13.45 -6.28
C LEU A 237 -0.53 13.17 -5.81
N THR A 238 -1.44 12.86 -6.73
CA THR A 238 -2.75 12.30 -6.40
C THR A 238 -2.58 10.80 -6.27
N VAL A 239 -2.77 10.29 -5.05
CA VAL A 239 -2.61 8.87 -4.69
C VAL A 239 -3.99 8.28 -4.42
N GLN A 240 -4.28 7.13 -5.03
CA GLN A 240 -5.49 6.36 -4.78
C GLN A 240 -5.14 5.01 -4.15
N ALA A 241 -5.91 4.61 -3.14
CA ALA A 241 -5.79 3.34 -2.44
C ALA A 241 -6.66 2.28 -3.13
N VAL A 242 -6.01 1.29 -3.75
CA VAL A 242 -6.70 0.16 -4.37
C VAL A 242 -6.91 -0.94 -3.36
N GLN A 243 -8.16 -1.15 -2.95
CA GLN A 243 -8.56 -2.17 -1.98
C GLN A 243 -9.32 -3.30 -2.67
N THR A 244 -8.60 -4.37 -3.02
CA THR A 244 -9.13 -5.51 -3.77
C THR A 244 -10.22 -6.25 -3.00
N THR A 245 -10.07 -6.44 -1.68
CA THR A 245 -11.05 -7.13 -0.82
C THR A 245 -12.41 -6.42 -0.77
N ASN A 246 -12.47 -5.15 -1.18
CA ASN A 246 -13.69 -4.38 -1.24
C ASN A 246 -14.06 -3.96 -2.67
N LEU A 247 -13.36 -4.49 -3.68
CA LEU A 247 -13.57 -4.23 -5.11
C LEU A 247 -13.62 -2.71 -5.43
N THR A 248 -12.74 -1.93 -4.79
CA THR A 248 -12.64 -0.48 -4.99
C THR A 248 -11.20 -0.07 -5.26
N ASP A 249 -11.03 0.87 -6.18
CA ASP A 249 -9.76 1.51 -6.54
C ASP A 249 -9.57 2.89 -5.87
N GLN A 250 -10.54 3.31 -5.05
CA GLN A 250 -10.58 4.63 -4.42
C GLN A 250 -10.97 4.54 -2.93
N ALA A 251 -10.42 3.55 -2.22
CA ALA A 251 -10.69 3.42 -0.79
C ALA A 251 -10.33 4.71 -0.03
N VAL A 252 -9.19 5.32 -0.37
CA VAL A 252 -8.76 6.65 0.08
C VAL A 252 -8.11 7.38 -1.11
N ILE A 253 -8.35 8.69 -1.22
CA ILE A 253 -7.69 9.58 -2.17
C ILE A 253 -6.92 10.63 -1.38
N SER A 254 -5.63 10.77 -1.70
CA SER A 254 -4.73 11.69 -1.01
C SER A 254 -3.94 12.56 -2.00
N GLU A 255 -3.66 13.79 -1.60
CA GLU A 255 -2.68 14.67 -2.23
C GLU A 255 -1.39 14.67 -1.40
N LEU A 256 -0.44 13.83 -1.80
CA LEU A 256 0.88 13.75 -1.19
C LEU A 256 1.82 14.76 -1.85
N VAL A 257 2.54 15.56 -1.06
CA VAL A 257 3.56 16.48 -1.54
C VAL A 257 4.93 15.96 -1.16
N VAL A 258 5.81 15.82 -2.15
CA VAL A 258 7.19 15.40 -1.97
C VAL A 258 8.15 16.44 -2.54
N ARG A 259 9.33 16.54 -1.94
CA ARG A 259 10.43 17.42 -2.36
C ARG A 259 11.56 16.55 -2.88
N PRO A 260 11.73 16.42 -4.21
CA PRO A 260 12.93 15.81 -4.77
C PRO A 260 14.17 16.63 -4.41
N LEU A 261 15.29 15.95 -4.11
CA LEU A 261 16.56 16.58 -3.77
C LEU A 261 17.61 16.38 -4.88
N PRO A 262 18.59 17.28 -5.00
CA PRO A 262 19.59 17.23 -6.10
C PRO A 262 20.46 15.98 -6.13
N ASP A 263 20.62 15.30 -4.99
CA ASP A 263 21.39 14.06 -4.86
C ASP A 263 20.58 12.80 -5.23
N GLY A 264 19.34 12.96 -5.69
CA GLY A 264 18.43 11.89 -6.07
C GLY A 264 17.55 11.39 -4.93
N SER A 265 17.81 11.79 -3.69
CA SER A 265 16.96 11.54 -2.53
C SER A 265 15.70 12.43 -2.56
N PHE A 266 14.86 12.35 -1.52
CA PHE A 266 13.62 13.12 -1.42
C PHE A 266 13.16 13.27 0.02
N GLN A 267 12.26 14.22 0.25
CA GLN A 267 11.58 14.40 1.53
C GLN A 267 10.06 14.45 1.36
N TYR A 268 9.33 13.96 2.34
CA TYR A 268 7.88 14.13 2.46
C TYR A 268 7.56 15.48 3.09
N VAL A 269 6.64 16.23 2.48
CA VAL A 269 6.34 17.63 2.86
C VAL A 269 4.95 17.77 3.47
N SER A 270 3.93 17.16 2.88
CA SER A 270 2.57 17.17 3.43
C SER A 270 1.73 16.06 2.82
N ASN A 271 0.65 15.68 3.48
CA ASN A 271 -0.45 14.93 2.90
C ASN A 271 -1.77 15.59 3.23
N ARG A 272 -2.73 15.48 2.31
CA ARG A 272 -4.12 15.81 2.56
C ARG A 272 -5.03 14.73 2.00
N VAL A 273 -5.92 14.19 2.81
CA VAL A 273 -6.97 13.28 2.35
C VAL A 273 -8.07 14.10 1.69
N THR A 274 -8.34 13.83 0.41
CA THR A 274 -9.36 14.55 -0.38
C THR A 274 -10.62 13.73 -0.63
N GLY A 275 -10.57 12.42 -0.41
CA GLY A 275 -11.72 11.53 -0.55
C GLY A 275 -11.54 10.23 0.23
N THR A 276 -12.66 9.69 0.72
CA THR A 276 -12.73 8.44 1.46
C THR A 276 -13.95 7.66 1.01
N THR A 277 -13.81 6.33 0.90
CA THR A 277 -14.97 5.45 0.75
C THR A 277 -15.46 5.02 2.13
N GLU A 278 -16.75 5.29 2.39
CA GLU A 278 -17.40 5.00 3.67
C GLU A 278 -17.34 3.50 4.00
N GLY A 279 -17.06 3.18 5.27
CA GLY A 279 -16.99 1.79 5.74
C GLY A 279 -15.75 1.00 5.29
N ILE A 280 -14.87 1.59 4.47
CA ILE A 280 -13.64 0.94 3.97
C ILE A 280 -12.39 1.68 4.47
N SER A 281 -12.42 3.01 4.41
CA SER A 281 -11.26 3.86 4.68
C SER A 281 -10.66 3.62 6.06
N GLY A 282 -9.38 3.27 6.10
CA GLY A 282 -8.64 3.09 7.36
C GLY A 282 -8.94 1.80 8.12
N THR A 283 -9.80 0.92 7.61
CA THR A 283 -10.12 -0.37 8.26
C THR A 283 -8.94 -1.32 8.36
N TRP A 284 -7.90 -1.11 7.55
CA TRP A 284 -6.64 -1.86 7.58
C TRP A 284 -5.62 -1.32 8.60
N PHE A 285 -5.80 -0.09 9.09
CA PHE A 285 -4.82 0.58 9.96
C PHE A 285 -5.25 0.50 11.42
N THR A 286 -4.35 0.00 12.26
CA THR A 286 -4.51 0.00 13.72
C THR A 286 -3.48 0.96 14.31
N PRO A 287 -3.88 2.00 15.07
CA PRO A 287 -2.92 2.84 15.79
C PRO A 287 -2.07 2.03 16.77
N ARG A 288 -0.84 2.48 17.03
CA ARG A 288 -0.04 1.93 18.14
C ARG A 288 -0.74 2.13 19.47
N LEU A 289 -0.50 1.20 20.39
CA LEU A 289 -1.00 1.30 21.75
C LEU A 289 -0.55 2.62 22.41
N THR A 290 -1.48 3.27 23.09
CA THR A 290 -1.17 4.35 24.03
C THR A 290 -0.41 3.81 25.25
N GLU A 291 0.20 4.71 26.02
CA GLU A 291 0.87 4.34 27.28
C GLU A 291 -0.09 3.63 28.25
N GLU A 292 -1.35 4.07 28.33
CA GLU A 292 -2.36 3.45 29.20
C GLU A 292 -2.71 2.04 28.73
N GLU A 293 -2.98 1.85 27.43
CA GLU A 293 -3.29 0.54 26.86
C GLU A 293 -2.11 -0.43 26.98
N TRP A 294 -0.88 0.06 26.76
CA TRP A 294 0.33 -0.74 26.94
C TRP A 294 0.46 -1.23 28.38
N ASN A 295 0.33 -0.32 29.34
CA ASN A 295 0.44 -0.67 30.76
C ASN A 295 -0.66 -1.65 31.16
N TYR A 296 -1.90 -1.47 30.71
CA TYR A 296 -2.98 -2.42 31.00
C TYR A 296 -2.72 -3.84 30.49
N ARG A 297 -1.99 -4.00 29.38
CA ARG A 297 -1.76 -5.30 28.72
C ARG A 297 -0.49 -6.00 29.20
N TYR A 298 0.54 -5.23 29.52
CA TYR A 298 1.88 -5.77 29.74
C TYR A 298 2.47 -5.46 31.13
N ARG A 299 1.77 -4.71 31.99
CA ARG A 299 2.20 -4.41 33.37
C ARG A 299 1.12 -4.74 34.40
#